data_AF-A0A8J5WKN5-F1
#
_entry.id   AF-A0A8J5WKN5-F1
#
_cell.length_a   1.000
_cell.length_b   1.000
_cell.length_c   1.000
_cell.angle_alpha   90.00
_cell.angle_beta   90.00
_cell.angle_gamma   90.00
#
_symmetry.space_group_name_H-M   'P 1'
#
loop_
_entity.id
_entity.type
_entity.pdbx_description
1 polymer ?
#
loop_
_entity_poly.entity_id
_entity_poly.type
_entity_poly.pdbx_seq_one_letter_code
_entity_poly.pdbx_strand_id
1 'polypeptide(L)'
;MASPAASASSDSEMTHLSQRDAAEIDQQLMGPLGFSVDQLMASPPRPPSSPALSAGVISSLTPWFGALCHVRAGARGAERRGSRCGDLPGNLSEEFDIIIDAMFGFSFHGTPRPPFDDLIHRLVSLSVIGNSAKRPAIVSIDIPSGWHVEEGDVNGEGFKPDMLVSLTVPKLCARKFTGPNHFLGGRFVPPPILRKYRLHLPPYPGTSMCVRIGKAPSVDISSLRENYISPELLENQVMSDPFDQFIRWFDEAVTAGLREPNAMALTTANKEGKVSSRMVLLKGVDKQGFVW
;
A
#
# COMPACT_ATOMS: atom_id res chain seq x y z
N MET A 1 -3.00 19.32 35.26
CA MET A 1 -1.65 18.93 34.82
C MET A 1 -1.78 17.61 34.09
N ALA A 2 -1.80 17.64 32.76
CA ALA A 2 -1.85 16.43 31.94
C ALA A 2 -0.40 15.99 31.69
N SER A 3 -0.07 14.78 32.14
CA SER A 3 1.23 14.16 31.87
C SER A 3 1.38 13.85 30.38
N PRO A 4 2.55 14.10 29.76
CA PRO A 4 2.77 13.79 28.36
C PRO A 4 2.95 12.28 28.17
N ALA A 5 2.29 11.71 27.17
CA ALA A 5 2.48 10.35 26.73
C ALA A 5 3.93 10.17 26.27
N ALA A 6 4.66 9.29 26.97
CA ALA A 6 6.04 8.97 26.65
C ALA A 6 6.12 8.36 25.24
N SER A 7 6.89 9.03 24.39
CA SER A 7 7.44 8.48 23.15
C SER A 7 8.29 7.25 23.50
N ALA A 8 7.76 6.06 23.29
CA ALA A 8 8.50 4.82 23.43
C ALA A 8 9.43 4.64 22.22
N SER A 9 10.60 5.28 22.27
CA SER A 9 11.77 4.89 21.50
C SER A 9 12.40 3.66 22.19
N SER A 10 11.91 2.46 21.88
CA SER A 10 12.60 1.22 22.25
C SER A 10 13.23 0.61 21.00
N ASP A 11 14.46 1.03 20.72
CA ASP A 11 15.28 0.61 19.59
C ASP A 11 15.90 -0.78 19.86
N SER A 12 15.05 -1.77 20.15
CA SER A 12 15.46 -3.18 20.15
C SER A 12 15.44 -3.63 18.69
N GLU A 13 16.63 -3.77 18.09
CA GLU A 13 16.78 -4.17 16.69
C GLU A 13 15.97 -5.45 16.42
N MET A 14 15.02 -5.35 15.49
CA MET A 14 14.14 -6.45 15.12
C MET A 14 14.94 -7.63 14.58
N THR A 15 14.60 -8.85 15.02
CA THR A 15 15.31 -10.05 14.58
C THR A 15 15.06 -10.35 13.11
N HIS A 16 16.13 -10.66 12.37
CA HIS A 16 16.08 -11.12 10.99
C HIS A 16 16.64 -12.56 10.92
N LEU A 17 16.02 -13.41 10.11
CA LEU A 17 16.36 -14.83 10.02
C LEU A 17 17.31 -15.13 8.86
N SER A 18 18.24 -16.07 9.11
CA SER A 18 18.95 -16.80 8.06
C SER A 18 17.98 -17.70 7.29
N GLN A 19 18.38 -18.15 6.10
CA GLN A 19 17.57 -19.09 5.32
C GLN A 19 17.35 -20.41 6.09
N ARG A 20 18.39 -20.84 6.81
CA ARG A 20 18.36 -22.04 7.65
C ARG A 20 17.37 -21.90 8.80
N ASP A 21 17.43 -20.81 9.57
CA ASP A 21 16.56 -20.62 10.72
C ASP A 21 15.09 -20.48 10.30
N ALA A 22 14.84 -19.82 9.17
CA ALA A 22 13.50 -19.74 8.59
C ALA A 22 12.94 -21.13 8.27
N ALA A 23 13.75 -22.01 7.63
CA ALA A 23 13.33 -23.38 7.33
C ALA A 23 13.09 -24.22 8.60
N GLU A 24 13.93 -24.09 9.63
CA GLU A 24 13.76 -24.82 10.89
C GLU A 24 12.51 -24.38 11.67
N ILE A 25 12.19 -23.09 11.66
CA ILE A 25 10.97 -22.54 12.28
C ILE A 25 9.73 -23.05 11.54
N ASP A 26 9.73 -23.00 10.21
CA ASP A 26 8.64 -23.48 9.37
C ASP A 26 8.40 -24.98 9.59
N GLN A 27 9.46 -25.78 9.68
CA GLN A 27 9.36 -27.21 10.00
C GLN A 27 8.74 -27.45 11.39
N GLN A 28 9.04 -26.61 12.38
CA GLN A 28 8.46 -26.72 13.72
C GLN A 28 6.99 -26.31 13.78
N LEU A 29 6.62 -25.26 13.03
CA LEU A 29 5.24 -24.82 12.89
C LEU A 29 4.38 -25.88 12.20
N MET A 30 4.87 -26.43 11.08
CA MET A 30 4.13 -27.42 10.28
C MET A 30 4.18 -28.84 10.83
N GLY A 31 5.23 -29.18 11.60
CA GLY A 31 5.39 -30.52 12.18
C GLY A 31 4.76 -30.63 13.57
N PRO A 32 5.55 -30.52 14.65
CA PRO A 32 5.12 -30.82 16.02
C PRO A 32 4.01 -29.91 16.57
N LEU A 33 3.85 -28.70 16.02
CA LEU A 33 2.77 -27.78 16.42
C LEU A 33 1.48 -27.98 15.62
N GLY A 34 1.51 -28.82 14.58
CA GLY A 34 0.32 -29.27 13.86
C GLY A 34 -0.41 -28.19 13.06
N PHE A 35 0.24 -27.06 12.75
CA PHE A 35 -0.35 -26.09 11.83
C PHE A 35 -0.33 -26.68 10.41
N SER A 36 -1.50 -26.91 9.82
CA SER A 36 -1.56 -27.22 8.39
C SER A 36 -1.09 -26.01 7.58
N VAL A 37 -0.55 -26.26 6.38
CA VAL A 37 -0.20 -25.18 5.43
C VAL A 37 -1.42 -24.27 5.24
N ASP A 38 -2.62 -24.83 5.10
CA ASP A 38 -3.85 -24.06 4.98
C ASP A 38 -4.14 -23.18 6.21
N GLN A 39 -3.83 -23.61 7.43
CA GLN A 39 -4.01 -22.82 8.65
C GLN A 39 -2.95 -21.74 8.85
N LEU A 40 -1.70 -21.98 8.44
CA LEU A 40 -0.67 -20.94 8.38
C LEU A 40 -1.03 -19.87 7.33
N MET A 41 -1.82 -20.26 6.33
CA MET A 41 -2.18 -19.45 5.18
C MET A 41 -3.63 -18.93 5.20
N ALA A 42 -4.47 -19.30 6.18
CA ALA A 42 -5.88 -18.89 6.30
C ALA A 42 -6.10 -17.90 7.46
N SER A 43 -6.96 -16.90 7.23
CA SER A 43 -7.40 -15.96 8.27
C SER A 43 -8.58 -16.50 9.11
N PRO A 44 -8.69 -16.10 10.39
CA PRO A 44 -9.95 -16.16 11.13
C PRO A 44 -11.00 -15.18 10.55
N PRO A 45 -12.30 -15.39 10.81
CA PRO A 45 -13.37 -14.57 10.25
C PRO A 45 -13.29 -13.09 10.69
N ARG A 46 -13.65 -12.18 9.77
CA ARG A 46 -13.63 -10.72 10.01
C ARG A 46 -14.79 -10.26 10.91
N PRO A 47 -14.58 -9.20 11.74
CA PRO A 47 -15.67 -8.36 12.24
C PRO A 47 -16.15 -7.34 11.17
N PRO A 48 -17.41 -6.87 11.22
CA PRO A 48 -18.09 -6.20 10.09
C PRO A 48 -17.67 -4.75 9.75
N SER A 49 -16.69 -4.14 10.43
CA SER A 49 -16.59 -2.66 10.49
C SER A 49 -15.22 -2.02 10.18
N SER A 50 -14.30 -2.68 9.48
CA SER A 50 -12.99 -2.07 9.13
C SER A 50 -12.82 -1.71 7.64
N PRO A 51 -12.24 -0.54 7.30
CA PRO A 51 -12.04 -0.10 5.92
C PRO A 51 -11.08 -1.02 5.13
N ALA A 52 -11.36 -1.18 3.84
CA ALA A 52 -10.91 -2.31 3.00
C ALA A 52 -9.43 -2.31 2.54
N LEU A 53 -8.57 -1.40 2.98
CA LEU A 53 -7.28 -1.15 2.31
C LEU A 53 -6.01 -1.55 3.06
N SER A 54 -6.05 -1.94 4.35
CA SER A 54 -4.81 -2.24 5.09
C SER A 54 -4.51 -3.72 5.33
N ALA A 55 -5.47 -4.63 5.14
CA ALA A 55 -5.27 -6.06 5.48
C ALA A 55 -5.82 -7.04 4.42
N GLY A 56 -6.33 -6.53 3.29
CA GLY A 56 -6.97 -7.36 2.27
C GLY A 56 -6.01 -8.06 1.29
N VAL A 57 -4.75 -7.59 1.19
CA VAL A 57 -3.78 -7.99 0.15
C VAL A 57 -3.11 -9.33 0.46
N ILE A 58 -2.97 -9.69 1.74
CA ILE A 58 -2.16 -10.83 2.18
C ILE A 58 -2.95 -12.16 2.19
N SER A 59 -4.28 -12.12 2.17
CA SER A 59 -5.15 -13.26 2.52
C SER A 59 -5.64 -14.15 1.36
N SER A 60 -5.27 -13.91 0.10
CA SER A 60 -5.81 -14.71 -1.03
C SER A 60 -4.80 -15.14 -2.09
N LEU A 61 -3.50 -15.18 -1.77
CA LEU A 61 -2.45 -15.55 -2.73
C LEU A 61 -2.11 -17.05 -2.69
N THR A 62 -2.83 -17.84 -1.90
CA THR A 62 -2.48 -19.22 -1.58
C THR A 62 -2.61 -20.27 -2.69
N PRO A 63 -3.53 -20.18 -3.67
CA PRO A 63 -3.52 -21.16 -4.77
C PRO A 63 -2.40 -20.92 -5.79
N TRP A 64 -1.53 -19.92 -5.59
CA TRP A 64 -0.67 -19.36 -6.64
C TRP A 64 0.81 -19.28 -6.24
N PHE A 65 1.36 -20.34 -5.64
CA PHE A 65 2.81 -20.54 -5.72
C PHE A 65 3.19 -20.64 -7.20
N GLY A 66 4.00 -19.70 -7.71
CA GLY A 66 4.35 -19.62 -9.13
C GLY A 66 3.42 -18.78 -10.01
N ALA A 67 2.66 -17.84 -9.43
CA ALA A 67 1.87 -16.89 -10.23
C ALA A 67 2.08 -15.43 -9.82
N LEU A 68 1.99 -14.55 -10.81
CA LEU A 68 1.93 -13.11 -10.62
C LEU A 68 0.47 -12.74 -10.36
N CYS A 69 0.18 -12.19 -9.19
CA CYS A 69 -1.16 -11.70 -8.87
C CYS A 69 -1.22 -10.19 -9.10
N HIS A 70 -2.30 -9.69 -9.69
CA HIS A 70 -2.43 -8.27 -10.02
C HIS A 70 -3.80 -7.71 -9.63
N VAL A 71 -3.86 -6.40 -9.40
CA VAL A 71 -5.11 -5.69 -9.08
C VAL A 71 -5.26 -4.48 -9.99
N ARG A 72 -6.47 -4.31 -10.55
CA ARG A 72 -6.88 -3.13 -11.32
C ARG A 72 -8.00 -2.39 -10.61
N ALA A 73 -7.82 -1.09 -10.37
CA ALA A 73 -8.85 -0.22 -9.79
C ALA A 73 -9.70 0.39 -10.92
N GLY A 74 -10.97 -0.02 -11.06
CA GLY A 74 -11.87 0.60 -12.06
C GLY A 74 -13.13 -0.18 -12.45
N ALA A 75 -13.20 -1.48 -12.22
CA ALA A 75 -14.48 -2.19 -12.29
C ALA A 75 -15.22 -1.99 -10.95
N ARG A 76 -16.55 -1.87 -10.97
CA ARG A 76 -17.37 -1.86 -9.75
C ARG A 76 -17.06 -3.14 -8.94
N GLY A 77 -16.30 -2.98 -7.85
CA GLY A 77 -15.67 -4.08 -7.12
C GLY A 77 -14.27 -4.37 -7.65
N ALA A 78 -13.26 -4.26 -6.78
CA ALA A 78 -11.89 -4.64 -7.12
C ALA A 78 -11.84 -6.15 -7.45
N GLU A 79 -11.92 -6.49 -8.73
CA GLU A 79 -11.88 -7.88 -9.19
C GLU A 79 -10.43 -8.38 -9.09
N ARG A 80 -10.18 -9.27 -8.11
CA ARG A 80 -8.90 -9.95 -7.95
C ARG A 80 -8.80 -11.02 -9.03
N ARG A 81 -7.87 -10.88 -9.97
CA ARG A 81 -7.56 -11.92 -10.96
C ARG A 81 -6.12 -12.39 -10.77
N GLY A 82 -5.94 -13.69 -10.62
CA GLY A 82 -4.64 -14.34 -10.75
C GLY A 82 -4.49 -14.79 -12.20
N SER A 83 -3.41 -14.38 -12.86
CA SER A 83 -3.11 -14.80 -14.22
C SER A 83 -1.95 -15.79 -14.17
N ARG A 84 -2.01 -16.88 -14.94
CA ARG A 84 -0.85 -17.76 -15.09
C ARG A 84 0.24 -16.98 -15.82
N CYS A 85 1.50 -17.26 -15.50
CA CYS A 85 2.66 -16.57 -16.07
C CYS A 85 2.63 -16.45 -17.62
N GLY A 86 2.07 -17.47 -18.31
CA GLY A 86 1.95 -17.49 -19.78
C GLY A 86 0.86 -16.59 -20.38
N ASP A 87 -0.05 -16.04 -19.58
CA ASP A 87 -1.22 -15.25 -20.05
C ASP A 87 -1.06 -13.74 -19.78
N LEU A 88 0.13 -13.30 -19.38
CA LEU A 88 0.37 -11.91 -19.01
C LEU A 88 0.56 -11.01 -20.25
N PRO A 89 -0.03 -9.79 -20.24
CA PRO A 89 0.09 -8.85 -21.34
C PRO A 89 1.55 -8.41 -21.55
N GLY A 90 1.88 -8.03 -22.79
CA GLY A 90 3.21 -7.54 -23.16
C GLY A 90 3.63 -6.28 -22.39
N ASN A 91 2.68 -5.39 -22.08
CA ASN A 91 2.90 -4.16 -21.32
C ASN A 91 2.19 -4.21 -19.96
N LEU A 92 2.96 -4.48 -18.91
CA LEU A 92 2.45 -4.56 -17.53
C LEU A 92 2.09 -3.18 -16.94
N SER A 93 2.56 -2.07 -17.54
CA SER A 93 2.39 -0.73 -16.97
C SER A 93 1.01 -0.11 -17.22
N GLU A 94 0.35 -0.47 -18.33
CA GLU A 94 -0.92 0.13 -18.73
C GLU A 94 -2.14 -0.59 -18.15
N GLU A 95 -1.99 -1.87 -17.80
CA GLU A 95 -3.11 -2.71 -17.37
C GLU A 95 -3.25 -2.85 -15.85
N PHE A 96 -2.15 -2.65 -15.10
CA PHE A 96 -2.11 -2.95 -13.67
C PHE A 96 -1.74 -1.71 -12.85
N ASP A 97 -2.47 -1.51 -11.75
CA ASP A 97 -2.13 -0.49 -10.75
C ASP A 97 -1.20 -1.08 -9.68
N ILE A 98 -1.32 -2.38 -9.40
CA ILE A 98 -0.53 -3.11 -8.41
C ILE A 98 -0.13 -4.46 -8.98
N ILE A 99 1.16 -4.78 -8.84
CA ILE A 99 1.73 -6.09 -9.14
C ILE A 99 2.19 -6.72 -7.84
N ILE A 100 1.75 -7.95 -7.59
CA ILE A 100 2.13 -8.74 -6.42
C ILE A 100 3.10 -9.83 -6.87
N ASP A 101 4.34 -9.69 -6.43
CA ASP A 101 5.39 -10.68 -6.54
C ASP A 101 5.22 -11.75 -5.44
N ALA A 102 4.75 -12.92 -5.87
CA ALA A 102 4.67 -14.15 -5.08
C ALA A 102 5.31 -15.33 -5.84
N MET A 103 6.33 -15.05 -6.68
CA MET A 103 6.95 -16.07 -7.55
C MET A 103 7.90 -16.98 -6.77
N PHE A 104 8.82 -16.40 -5.99
CA PHE A 104 9.81 -17.13 -5.20
C PHE A 104 9.84 -16.65 -3.74
N GLY A 105 9.77 -17.59 -2.81
CA GLY A 105 9.95 -17.35 -1.38
C GLY A 105 11.33 -17.77 -0.88
N PHE A 106 11.55 -17.72 0.44
CA PHE A 106 12.83 -18.04 1.07
C PHE A 106 13.34 -19.48 0.83
N SER A 107 12.47 -20.41 0.44
CA SER A 107 12.82 -21.80 0.15
C SER A 107 13.39 -22.01 -1.27
N PHE A 108 13.41 -20.98 -2.10
CA PHE A 108 13.96 -21.05 -3.44
C PHE A 108 15.50 -21.14 -3.42
N HIS A 109 16.06 -21.97 -4.30
CA HIS A 109 17.49 -22.16 -4.46
C HIS A 109 17.85 -22.13 -5.96
N GLY A 110 18.95 -21.47 -6.30
CA GLY A 110 19.48 -21.40 -7.65
C GLY A 110 19.00 -20.20 -8.45
N THR A 111 19.16 -20.28 -9.77
CA THR A 111 18.76 -19.21 -10.70
C THR A 111 17.32 -19.41 -11.18
N PRO A 112 16.52 -18.33 -11.30
CA PRO A 112 15.21 -18.38 -11.97
C PRO A 112 15.33 -19.00 -13.36
N ARG A 113 14.37 -19.85 -13.74
CA ARG A 113 14.28 -20.47 -15.06
C ARG A 113 13.08 -19.93 -15.83
N PRO A 114 13.05 -20.07 -17.17
CA PRO A 114 11.87 -19.76 -17.96
C PRO A 114 10.60 -20.43 -17.43
N PRO A 115 9.46 -19.72 -17.38
CA PRO A 115 9.23 -18.34 -17.84
C PRO A 115 9.45 -17.23 -16.78
N PHE A 116 10.00 -17.55 -15.60
CA PHE A 116 10.08 -16.62 -14.47
C PHE A 116 11.25 -15.62 -14.55
N ASP A 117 12.32 -15.99 -15.24
CA ASP A 117 13.43 -15.09 -15.57
C ASP A 117 12.96 -13.90 -16.44
N ASP A 118 12.19 -14.18 -17.49
CA ASP A 118 11.59 -13.18 -18.36
C ASP A 118 10.67 -12.22 -17.57
N LEU A 119 9.90 -12.75 -16.61
CA LEU A 119 9.06 -11.91 -15.74
C LEU A 119 9.89 -11.01 -14.84
N ILE A 120 10.94 -11.54 -14.20
CA ILE A 120 11.83 -10.74 -13.36
C ILE A 120 12.47 -9.63 -14.20
N HIS A 121 12.94 -9.91 -15.41
CA HIS A 121 13.47 -8.89 -16.32
C HIS A 121 12.45 -7.81 -16.69
N ARG A 122 11.18 -8.18 -16.88
CA ARG A 122 10.09 -7.22 -17.12
C ARG A 122 9.84 -6.34 -15.89
N LEU A 123 9.85 -6.90 -14.67
CA LEU A 123 9.70 -6.12 -13.43
C LEU A 123 10.88 -5.17 -13.21
N VAL A 124 12.10 -5.60 -13.52
CA VAL A 124 13.29 -4.74 -13.50
C VAL A 124 13.12 -3.57 -14.46
N SER A 125 12.66 -3.84 -15.69
CA SER A 125 12.41 -2.80 -16.70
C SER A 125 11.39 -1.76 -16.24
N LEU A 126 10.34 -2.16 -15.52
CA LEU A 126 9.35 -1.24 -14.94
C LEU A 126 9.94 -0.33 -13.85
N SER A 127 10.94 -0.83 -13.11
CA SER A 127 11.58 -0.08 -12.01
C SER A 127 12.53 1.03 -12.50
N VAL A 128 13.02 0.93 -13.75
CA VAL A 128 13.97 1.87 -14.35
C VAL A 128 13.28 3.04 -15.06
N ILE A 129 12.04 2.87 -15.52
CA ILE A 129 11.31 3.91 -16.26
C ILE A 129 10.80 4.99 -15.28
N GLY A 130 11.60 6.03 -15.10
CA GLY A 130 11.30 7.15 -14.22
C GLY A 130 10.17 8.08 -14.70
N ASN A 131 9.28 8.40 -13.77
CA ASN A 131 8.65 9.71 -13.54
C ASN A 131 7.73 10.40 -14.56
N SER A 132 7.17 9.74 -15.59
CA SER A 132 6.11 10.39 -16.39
C SER A 132 4.92 9.53 -16.83
N ALA A 133 4.96 8.21 -16.63
CA ALA A 133 3.81 7.34 -16.85
C ALA A 133 3.43 6.65 -15.53
N LYS A 134 2.13 6.47 -15.31
CA LYS A 134 1.56 5.75 -14.16
C LYS A 134 2.12 4.33 -14.12
N ARG A 135 3.13 4.06 -13.29
CA ARG A 135 3.71 2.72 -13.12
C ARG A 135 2.98 1.96 -12.02
N PRO A 136 2.79 0.63 -12.15
CA PRO A 136 2.25 -0.20 -11.10
C PRO A 136 3.14 -0.18 -9.85
N ALA A 137 2.50 -0.21 -8.68
CA ALA A 137 3.21 -0.46 -7.43
C ALA A 137 3.59 -1.94 -7.33
N ILE A 138 4.85 -2.24 -7.04
CA ILE A 138 5.33 -3.62 -6.90
C ILE A 138 5.36 -4.02 -5.42
N VAL A 139 4.69 -5.12 -5.08
CA VAL A 139 4.59 -5.66 -3.72
C VAL A 139 5.20 -7.06 -3.68
N SER A 140 6.31 -7.24 -2.97
CA SER A 140 6.92 -8.56 -2.79
C SER A 140 6.45 -9.23 -1.51
N ILE A 141 6.04 -10.48 -1.64
CA ILE A 141 5.64 -11.33 -0.53
C ILE A 141 6.85 -12.13 -0.04
N ASP A 142 7.12 -11.97 1.25
CA ASP A 142 8.18 -12.59 2.02
C ASP A 142 9.60 -12.14 1.69
N ILE A 143 10.05 -12.38 0.45
CA ILE A 143 11.30 -11.89 -0.12
C ILE A 143 11.06 -11.42 -1.56
N PRO A 144 11.80 -10.43 -2.09
CA PRO A 144 11.71 -10.10 -3.50
C PRO A 144 12.25 -11.23 -4.37
N SER A 145 11.47 -11.67 -5.36
CA SER A 145 11.89 -12.74 -6.26
C SER A 145 13.20 -12.41 -6.99
N GLY A 146 14.15 -13.36 -6.95
CA GLY A 146 15.48 -13.18 -7.54
C GLY A 146 16.53 -12.59 -6.57
N TRP A 147 16.13 -12.13 -5.38
CA TRP A 147 17.08 -11.76 -4.33
C TRP A 147 17.63 -12.99 -3.62
N HIS A 148 18.88 -12.92 -3.19
CA HIS A 148 19.45 -13.88 -2.26
C HIS A 148 18.81 -13.70 -0.87
N VAL A 149 18.41 -14.79 -0.21
CA VAL A 149 17.64 -14.76 1.05
C VAL A 149 18.36 -14.00 2.17
N GLU A 150 19.68 -14.07 2.19
CA GLU A 150 20.51 -13.41 3.21
C GLU A 150 21.18 -12.13 2.70
N GLU A 151 21.88 -12.23 1.57
CA GLU A 151 22.62 -11.12 0.97
C GLU A 151 21.77 -10.15 0.15
N GLY A 152 20.48 -10.40 -0.06
CA GLY A 152 19.60 -9.53 -0.86
C GLY A 152 19.98 -9.48 -2.33
N ASP A 153 19.89 -8.30 -2.95
CA ASP A 153 20.31 -8.09 -4.34
C ASP A 153 21.84 -8.06 -4.45
N VAL A 154 22.45 -9.22 -4.68
CA VAL A 154 23.91 -9.40 -4.75
C VAL A 154 24.50 -8.70 -5.99
N ASN A 155 23.79 -8.77 -7.12
CA ASN A 155 24.30 -8.30 -8.41
C ASN A 155 23.83 -6.89 -8.77
N GLY A 156 22.86 -6.31 -8.03
CA GLY A 156 22.26 -5.03 -8.38
C GLY A 156 21.33 -5.10 -9.59
N GLU A 157 21.00 -6.32 -10.04
CA GLU A 157 20.18 -6.60 -11.22
C GLU A 157 18.73 -6.94 -10.84
N GLY A 158 18.44 -7.05 -9.54
CA GLY A 158 17.10 -7.32 -9.04
C GLY A 158 16.17 -6.11 -9.18
N PHE A 159 14.86 -6.37 -9.29
CA PHE A 159 13.88 -5.28 -9.21
C PHE A 159 13.76 -4.78 -7.77
N LYS A 160 13.33 -3.52 -7.63
CA LYS A 160 13.15 -2.87 -6.32
C LYS A 160 11.66 -2.72 -6.01
N PRO A 161 11.11 -3.51 -5.06
CA PRO A 161 9.70 -3.39 -4.73
C PRO A 161 9.38 -2.10 -3.97
N ASP A 162 8.18 -1.57 -4.19
CA ASP A 162 7.63 -0.44 -3.45
C ASP A 162 7.14 -0.86 -2.06
N MET A 163 6.79 -2.14 -1.90
CA MET A 163 6.40 -2.72 -0.62
C MET A 163 6.96 -4.13 -0.43
N LEU A 164 7.46 -4.41 0.76
CA LEU A 164 7.83 -5.76 1.20
C LEU A 164 6.91 -6.22 2.33
N VAL A 165 6.36 -7.43 2.22
CA VAL A 165 5.57 -8.06 3.28
C VAL A 165 6.30 -9.31 3.78
N SER A 166 7.12 -9.17 4.81
CA SER A 166 7.81 -10.31 5.43
C SER A 166 6.82 -11.19 6.20
N LEU A 167 6.92 -12.51 6.04
CA LEU A 167 6.06 -13.48 6.73
C LEU A 167 6.80 -14.17 7.88
N THR A 168 6.11 -14.38 9.00
CA THR A 168 6.61 -15.01 10.23
C THR A 168 7.65 -14.14 10.95
N VAL A 169 8.81 -13.95 10.32
CA VAL A 169 9.92 -13.06 10.72
C VAL A 169 10.63 -12.58 9.45
N PRO A 170 11.11 -11.32 9.38
CA PRO A 170 11.88 -10.84 8.24
C PRO A 170 13.15 -11.67 8.03
N LYS A 171 13.53 -11.87 6.77
CA LYS A 171 14.78 -12.55 6.40
C LYS A 171 15.90 -11.54 6.36
N LEU A 172 17.15 -11.99 6.46
CA LEU A 172 18.33 -11.13 6.44
C LEU A 172 18.37 -10.19 5.22
N CYS A 173 17.91 -10.63 4.04
CA CYS A 173 17.81 -9.76 2.85
C CYS A 173 16.95 -8.51 3.06
N ALA A 174 15.95 -8.56 3.93
CA ALA A 174 15.06 -7.43 4.19
C ALA A 174 15.79 -6.23 4.83
N ARG A 175 16.99 -6.43 5.39
CA ARG A 175 17.86 -5.33 5.85
C ARG A 175 18.33 -4.44 4.70
N LYS A 176 18.41 -4.98 3.48
CA LYS A 176 18.77 -4.24 2.26
C LYS A 176 17.56 -3.66 1.53
N PHE A 177 16.35 -3.86 2.05
CA PHE A 177 15.15 -3.27 1.47
C PHE A 177 15.14 -1.75 1.70
N THR A 178 15.00 -1.00 0.61
CA THR A 178 14.98 0.47 0.64
C THR A 178 13.63 1.05 0.20
N GLY A 179 12.62 0.22 -0.02
CA GLY A 179 11.30 0.68 -0.45
C GLY A 179 10.53 1.41 0.67
N PRO A 180 9.49 2.18 0.31
CA PRO A 180 8.78 3.05 1.25
C PRO A 180 7.94 2.29 2.30
N ASN A 181 7.56 1.05 2.03
CA ASN A 181 6.64 0.29 2.89
C ASN A 181 7.18 -1.11 3.22
N HIS A 182 7.41 -1.39 4.49
CA HIS A 182 7.75 -2.73 4.97
C HIS A 182 6.73 -3.16 6.03
N PHE A 183 6.12 -4.32 5.82
CA PHE A 183 5.16 -4.91 6.75
C PHE A 183 5.65 -6.29 7.21
N LEU A 184 5.35 -6.62 8.46
CA LEU A 184 5.44 -7.97 9.01
C LEU A 184 4.03 -8.55 9.08
N GLY A 185 3.83 -9.71 8.45
CA GLY A 185 2.64 -10.53 8.57
C GLY A 185 2.93 -11.88 9.24
N GLY A 186 1.87 -12.65 9.49
CA GLY A 186 2.00 -13.98 10.10
C GLY A 186 1.99 -13.96 11.62
N ARG A 187 0.92 -13.39 12.20
CA ARG A 187 0.69 -13.34 13.65
C ARG A 187 0.24 -14.70 14.22
N PHE A 188 1.11 -15.69 14.10
CA PHE A 188 0.87 -17.05 14.60
C PHE A 188 2.09 -17.67 15.30
N VAL A 189 3.20 -16.94 15.43
CA VAL A 189 4.43 -17.43 16.08
C VAL A 189 4.19 -17.66 17.58
N PRO A 190 4.23 -18.91 18.09
CA PRO A 190 3.95 -19.19 19.48
C PRO A 190 5.08 -18.71 20.41
N PRO A 191 4.79 -18.34 21.69
CA PRO A 191 5.81 -17.91 22.64
C PRO A 191 6.99 -18.88 22.87
N PRO A 192 6.83 -20.22 22.77
CA PRO A 192 7.97 -21.14 22.81
C PRO A 192 8.98 -20.91 21.68
N ILE A 193 8.52 -20.62 20.45
CA ILE A 193 9.41 -20.35 19.30
C ILE A 193 10.13 -19.02 19.52
N LEU A 194 9.42 -17.98 19.96
CA LEU A 194 10.01 -16.68 20.27
C LEU A 194 11.16 -16.80 21.26
N ARG A 195 10.99 -17.60 22.33
CA ARG A 195 12.04 -17.83 23.34
C ARG A 195 13.19 -18.69 22.82
N LYS A 196 12.89 -19.76 22.08
CA LYS A 196 13.90 -20.69 21.54
C LYS A 196 14.86 -19.99 20.58
N TYR A 197 14.32 -19.18 19.67
CA TYR A 197 15.08 -18.48 18.65
C TYR A 197 15.42 -17.03 19.04
N ARG A 198 15.08 -16.60 20.26
CA ARG A 198 15.28 -15.22 20.76
C ARG A 198 14.76 -14.17 19.79
N LEU A 199 13.56 -14.38 19.26
CA LEU A 199 12.94 -13.52 18.27
C LEU A 199 12.35 -12.28 18.94
N HIS A 200 12.80 -11.11 18.49
CA HIS A 200 12.25 -9.81 18.86
C HIS A 200 11.30 -9.34 17.76
N LEU A 201 10.00 -9.55 17.98
CA LEU A 201 8.94 -9.12 17.07
C LEU A 201 8.16 -7.92 17.65
N PRO A 202 7.74 -6.97 16.80
CA PRO A 202 6.92 -5.85 17.22
C PRO A 202 5.52 -6.31 17.65
N PRO A 203 4.86 -5.56 18.56
CA PRO A 203 3.48 -5.84 18.93
C PRO A 203 2.54 -5.55 17.76
N TYR A 204 1.64 -6.49 17.48
CA TYR A 204 0.59 -6.29 16.48
C TYR A 204 -0.56 -5.47 17.08
N PRO A 205 -1.03 -4.39 16.42
CA PRO A 205 -2.08 -3.54 16.95
C PRO A 205 -3.44 -4.25 16.93
N GLY A 206 -4.11 -4.30 18.09
CA GLY A 206 -5.45 -4.87 18.24
C GLY A 206 -5.55 -6.30 17.70
N THR A 207 -6.47 -6.52 16.76
CA THR A 207 -6.69 -7.80 16.05
C THR A 207 -6.00 -7.86 14.68
N SER A 208 -5.11 -6.91 14.37
CA SER A 208 -4.40 -6.91 13.09
C SER A 208 -3.52 -8.15 12.93
N MET A 209 -3.48 -8.66 11.70
CA MET A 209 -2.62 -9.78 11.27
C MET A 209 -1.31 -9.30 10.62
N CYS A 210 -1.14 -7.99 10.48
CA CYS A 210 0.09 -7.37 10.00
C CYS A 210 0.44 -6.11 10.81
N VAL A 211 1.72 -5.74 10.81
CA VAL A 211 2.23 -4.53 11.44
C VAL A 211 3.29 -3.90 10.54
N ARG A 212 3.27 -2.58 10.43
CA ARG A 212 4.31 -1.86 9.68
C ARG A 212 5.61 -1.88 10.48
N ILE A 213 6.71 -2.20 9.80
CA ILE A 213 8.05 -2.24 10.37
C ILE A 213 9.00 -1.34 9.58
N GLY A 214 10.16 -1.02 10.16
CA GLY A 214 11.16 -0.16 9.52
C GLY A 214 10.91 1.34 9.69
N LYS A 215 11.70 2.14 8.96
CA LYS A 215 11.69 3.60 9.09
C LYS A 215 10.35 4.16 8.61
N ALA A 216 9.74 5.03 9.41
CA ALA A 216 8.58 5.79 8.95
C ALA A 216 8.98 6.52 7.64
N PRO A 217 8.10 6.55 6.63
CA PRO A 217 8.41 7.21 5.38
C PRO A 217 8.63 8.67 5.74
N SER A 218 9.81 9.21 5.42
CA SER A 218 10.01 10.65 5.46
C SER A 218 9.18 11.22 4.32
N VAL A 219 7.93 11.55 4.62
CA VAL A 219 7.05 12.20 3.66
C VAL A 219 7.66 13.55 3.36
N ASP A 220 8.22 13.70 2.17
CA ASP A 220 8.61 15.00 1.67
C ASP A 220 7.33 15.79 1.40
N ILE A 221 6.98 16.68 2.31
CA ILE A 221 5.79 17.52 2.25
C ILE A 221 5.73 18.28 0.92
N SER A 222 6.88 18.61 0.32
CA SER A 222 6.93 19.32 -0.96
C SER A 222 6.38 18.47 -2.12
N SER A 223 6.51 17.15 -2.06
CA SER A 223 6.00 16.19 -3.06
C SER A 223 4.49 15.92 -2.96
N LEU A 224 3.84 16.35 -1.87
CA LEU A 224 2.38 16.29 -1.71
C LEU A 224 1.65 17.45 -2.41
N ARG A 225 2.38 18.44 -2.93
CA ARG A 225 1.77 19.53 -3.69
C ARG A 225 1.38 19.01 -5.06
N GLU A 226 0.08 18.89 -5.30
CA GLU A 226 -0.42 18.81 -6.67
C GLU A 226 0.01 20.07 -7.43
N ASN A 227 0.43 19.90 -8.68
CA ASN A 227 0.70 21.02 -9.56
C ASN A 227 -0.64 21.73 -9.85
N TYR A 228 -0.94 22.78 -9.11
CA TYR A 228 -2.09 23.67 -9.31
C TYR A 228 -1.93 24.54 -10.57
N ILE A 229 -1.66 23.92 -11.72
CA ILE A 229 -1.73 24.59 -13.01
C ILE A 229 -3.21 24.63 -13.40
N SER A 230 -3.97 25.49 -12.72
CA SER A 230 -5.33 25.85 -13.16
C SER A 230 -5.23 26.90 -14.26
N PRO A 231 -6.19 26.95 -15.21
CA PRO A 231 -6.33 28.08 -16.11
C PRO A 231 -6.44 29.38 -15.29
N GLU A 232 -5.82 30.46 -15.77
CA GLU A 232 -5.93 31.76 -15.13
C GLU A 232 -7.36 32.32 -15.31
N LEU A 233 -7.99 32.74 -14.22
CA LEU A 233 -9.29 33.41 -14.26
C LEU A 233 -9.08 34.89 -14.61
N LEU A 234 -9.28 35.24 -15.87
CA LEU A 234 -9.19 36.62 -16.34
C LEU A 234 -10.52 37.37 -16.13
N GLU A 235 -10.46 38.66 -15.80
CA GLU A 235 -11.64 39.50 -15.56
C GLU A 235 -12.61 39.51 -16.75
N ASN A 236 -12.08 39.41 -17.98
CA ASN A 236 -12.88 39.34 -19.21
C ASN A 236 -13.60 37.99 -19.44
N GLN A 237 -13.34 36.98 -18.61
CA GLN A 237 -13.99 35.66 -18.67
C GLN A 237 -15.09 35.50 -17.61
N VAL A 238 -15.22 36.48 -16.69
CA VAL A 238 -16.20 36.46 -15.61
C VAL A 238 -17.53 37.01 -16.12
N MET A 239 -18.61 36.31 -15.78
CA MET A 239 -19.97 36.76 -16.10
C MET A 239 -20.36 37.99 -15.28
N SER A 240 -21.21 38.85 -15.84
CA SER A 240 -21.62 40.10 -15.19
C SER A 240 -22.46 39.88 -13.94
N ASP A 241 -23.22 38.77 -13.89
CA ASP A 241 -24.00 38.38 -12.73
C ASP A 241 -23.25 37.34 -11.88
N PRO A 242 -23.06 37.58 -10.58
CA PRO A 242 -22.31 36.69 -9.70
C PRO A 242 -23.02 35.35 -9.41
N PHE A 243 -24.36 35.31 -9.48
CA PHE A 243 -25.11 34.06 -9.29
C PHE A 243 -24.98 33.17 -10.52
N ASP A 244 -25.09 33.74 -11.72
CA ASP A 244 -24.83 33.02 -12.95
C ASP A 244 -23.38 32.49 -12.96
N GLN A 245 -22.40 33.30 -12.54
CA GLN A 245 -21.00 32.89 -12.48
C GLN A 245 -20.81 31.71 -11.51
N PHE A 246 -21.47 31.75 -10.36
CA PHE A 246 -21.45 30.66 -9.40
C PHE A 246 -22.06 29.38 -9.97
N ILE A 247 -23.23 29.47 -10.62
CA ILE A 247 -23.92 28.31 -11.21
C ILE A 247 -23.00 27.61 -12.21
N ARG A 248 -22.32 28.38 -13.07
CA ARG A 248 -21.32 27.84 -14.00
C ARG A 248 -20.22 27.07 -13.28
N TRP A 249 -19.62 27.63 -12.24
CA TRP A 249 -18.56 26.93 -11.47
C TRP A 249 -19.08 25.68 -10.76
N PHE A 250 -20.32 25.74 -10.26
CA PHE A 250 -20.95 24.60 -9.62
C PHE A 250 -21.18 23.47 -10.62
N ASP A 251 -21.65 23.77 -11.84
CA ASP A 251 -21.82 22.80 -12.91
C ASP A 251 -20.48 22.22 -13.39
N GLU A 252 -19.43 23.03 -13.46
CA GLU A 252 -18.06 22.59 -13.76
C GLU A 252 -17.55 21.61 -12.67
N ALA A 253 -17.78 21.91 -11.39
CA ALA A 253 -17.42 21.06 -10.26
C ALA A 253 -18.18 19.71 -10.27
N VAL A 254 -19.47 19.73 -10.60
CA VAL A 254 -20.29 18.52 -10.78
C VAL A 254 -19.79 17.70 -11.97
N THR A 255 -19.53 18.35 -13.10
CA THR A 255 -19.04 17.70 -14.33
C THR A 255 -17.65 17.08 -14.12
N ALA A 256 -16.80 17.71 -13.33
CA ALA A 256 -15.49 17.18 -12.93
C ALA A 256 -15.59 15.96 -11.98
N GLY A 257 -16.79 15.60 -11.51
CA GLY A 257 -17.01 14.46 -10.62
C GLY A 257 -16.45 14.67 -9.22
N LEU A 258 -16.34 15.93 -8.77
CA LEU A 258 -15.90 16.22 -7.41
C LEU A 258 -16.86 15.60 -6.40
N ARG A 259 -16.31 15.09 -5.30
CA ARG A 259 -17.11 14.51 -4.23
C ARG A 259 -17.81 15.61 -3.44
N GLU A 260 -19.13 15.49 -3.30
CA GLU A 260 -19.97 16.40 -2.51
C GLU A 260 -19.75 17.89 -2.88
N PRO A 261 -19.94 18.28 -4.15
CA PRO A 261 -19.68 19.65 -4.61
C PRO A 261 -20.58 20.68 -3.92
N ASN A 262 -21.68 20.24 -3.31
CA ASN A 262 -22.59 21.07 -2.53
C ASN A 262 -22.15 21.28 -1.06
N ALA A 263 -21.10 20.61 -0.58
CA ALA A 263 -20.50 20.87 0.73
C ALA A 263 -19.44 21.98 0.58
N MET A 264 -19.69 23.14 1.20
CA MET A 264 -18.90 24.35 0.96
C MET A 264 -18.40 24.97 2.27
N ALA A 265 -17.28 25.68 2.21
CA ALA A 265 -16.81 26.55 3.30
C ALA A 265 -17.30 27.98 3.07
N LEU A 266 -18.28 28.42 3.85
CA LEU A 266 -18.80 29.78 3.79
C LEU A 266 -17.99 30.67 4.75
N THR A 267 -17.32 31.66 4.18
CA THR A 267 -16.50 32.62 4.92
C THR A 267 -17.12 34.01 4.83
N THR A 268 -17.45 34.60 5.97
CA THR A 268 -18.10 35.92 6.08
C THR A 268 -17.31 36.85 6.99
N ALA A 269 -17.22 38.12 6.63
CA ALA A 269 -16.60 39.16 7.46
C ALA A 269 -17.67 40.12 8.00
N ASN A 270 -17.53 40.55 9.25
CA ASN A 270 -18.38 41.61 9.81
C ASN A 270 -17.87 43.00 9.40
N LYS A 271 -18.56 44.07 9.85
CA LYS A 271 -18.19 45.46 9.53
C LYS A 271 -16.81 45.85 10.06
N GLU A 272 -16.34 45.18 11.11
CA GLU A 272 -15.03 45.35 11.71
C GLU A 272 -13.94 44.49 11.05
N GLY A 273 -14.28 43.76 9.96
CA GLY A 273 -13.35 42.90 9.23
C GLY A 273 -13.04 41.56 9.91
N LYS A 274 -13.71 41.22 11.02
CA LYS A 274 -13.56 39.92 11.68
C LYS A 274 -14.19 38.83 10.83
N VAL A 275 -13.36 37.92 10.38
CA VAL A 275 -13.74 36.78 9.54
C VAL A 275 -14.26 35.62 10.39
N SER A 276 -15.30 34.97 9.91
CA SER A 276 -15.82 33.70 10.43
C SER A 276 -16.03 32.73 9.27
N SER A 277 -15.64 31.47 9.45
CA SER A 277 -15.80 30.42 8.45
C SER A 277 -16.56 29.24 9.03
N ARG A 278 -17.46 28.66 8.25
CA ARG A 278 -18.27 27.49 8.64
C ARG A 278 -18.52 26.58 7.45
N MET A 279 -18.58 25.28 7.70
CA MET A 279 -19.04 24.33 6.70
C MET A 279 -20.55 24.43 6.55
N VAL A 280 -21.03 24.50 5.32
CA VAL A 280 -22.45 24.55 4.96
C VAL A 280 -22.74 23.51 3.90
N LEU A 281 -24.00 23.07 3.85
CA LEU A 281 -24.49 22.20 2.79
C LEU A 281 -25.47 22.98 1.93
N LEU A 282 -25.07 23.30 0.70
CA LEU A 282 -25.93 24.01 -0.24
C LEU A 282 -27.10 23.11 -0.66
N LYS A 283 -28.32 23.62 -0.49
CA LYS A 283 -29.58 22.96 -0.86
C LYS A 283 -30.20 23.57 -2.11
N GLY A 284 -29.90 24.82 -2.41
CA GLY A 284 -30.41 25.51 -3.60
C GLY A 284 -29.73 26.86 -3.81
N VAL A 285 -29.78 27.33 -5.05
CA VAL A 285 -29.36 28.67 -5.47
C VAL A 285 -30.40 29.24 -6.42
N ASP A 286 -30.81 30.48 -6.21
CA ASP A 286 -31.70 31.22 -7.10
C ASP A 286 -31.29 32.70 -7.15
N LYS A 287 -32.05 33.53 -7.88
CA LYS A 287 -31.77 34.97 -8.02
C LYS A 287 -31.92 35.76 -6.71
N GLN A 288 -32.53 35.18 -5.68
CA GLN A 288 -32.67 35.78 -4.36
C GLN A 288 -31.52 35.38 -3.42
N GLY A 289 -30.82 34.29 -3.71
CA GLY A 289 -29.57 33.94 -3.05
C GLY A 289 -29.30 32.45 -2.95
N PHE A 290 -28.53 32.08 -1.92
CA PHE A 290 -28.21 30.69 -1.61
C PHE A 290 -29.07 30.19 -0.45
N VAL A 291 -29.39 28.89 -0.45
CA VAL A 291 -30.10 28.20 0.62
C VAL A 291 -29.20 27.09 1.17
N TRP A 292 -28.92 27.13 2.48
CA TRP A 292 -28.05 26.18 3.17
C TRP A 292 -28.69 25.64 4.47
#